data_AF-A0A371IZ42-F1
#
_entry.id   AF-A0A371IZ42-F1
#
_cell.length_a   1.000
_cell.length_b   1.000
_cell.length_c   1.000
_cell.angle_alpha   90.00
_cell.angle_beta   90.00
_cell.angle_gamma   90.00
#
_symmetry.space_group_name_H-M   'P 1'
#
loop_
_entity.id
_entity.type
_entity.pdbx_description
1 polymer ?
#
loop_
_entity_poly.entity_id
_entity_poly.type
_entity_poly.pdbx_seq_one_letter_code
_entity_poly.pdbx_strand_id
1 'polypeptide(L)' 'MNTNRIKITFKNNFVRIVESDNVRNFSSLVEWMEMFNSGESLYLLTMSGRDLGSSFSIDKDNVKSIDFV' A
#
# COMPACT_ATOMS: atom_id res chain seq x y z
N MET A 1 1.61 -1.93 -18.67
CA MET A 1 1.53 -2.60 -17.36
C MET A 1 0.30 -2.04 -16.67
N ASN A 2 -0.62 -2.88 -16.19
CA ASN A 2 -1.79 -2.40 -15.44
C ASN A 2 -1.32 -2.02 -14.03
N THR A 3 -0.90 -0.78 -13.84
CA THR A 3 -0.47 -0.21 -12.55
C THR A 3 -1.64 0.15 -11.63
N ASN A 4 -2.76 -0.54 -11.77
CA ASN A 4 -4.01 -0.16 -11.10
C ASN A 4 -4.20 -0.93 -9.78
N ARG A 5 -3.28 -1.85 -9.45
CA ARG A 5 -3.38 -2.67 -8.26
C ARG A 5 -2.03 -2.82 -7.60
N ILE A 6 -2.03 -2.70 -6.28
CA ILE A 6 -0.86 -2.94 -5.43
C ILE A 6 -1.20 -4.04 -4.45
N LYS A 7 -0.34 -5.05 -4.37
CA LYS A 7 -0.39 -6.11 -3.38
C LYS A 7 0.55 -5.78 -2.23
N ILE A 8 0.02 -5.76 -1.02
CA ILE A 8 0.78 -5.58 0.21
C ILE A 8 0.75 -6.91 0.97
N THR A 9 1.93 -7.46 1.26
CA THR A 9 2.09 -8.65 2.11
C THR A 9 2.66 -8.20 3.45
N PHE A 10 1.97 -8.52 4.54
CA PHE A 10 2.40 -8.18 5.90
C PHE A 10 3.26 -9.30 6.51
N LYS A 11 4.02 -8.98 7.56
CA LYS A 11 4.89 -9.94 8.26
C LYS A 11 4.12 -11.12 8.88
N ASN A 12 2.84 -10.93 9.20
CA ASN A 12 1.93 -11.98 9.67
C ASN A 12 1.31 -12.82 8.52
N ASN A 13 1.82 -12.68 7.28
CA ASN A 13 1.31 -13.30 6.06
C ASN A 13 -0.11 -12.87 5.64
N PHE A 14 -0.68 -11.85 6.28
CA PHE A 14 -1.89 -11.21 5.75
C PHE A 14 -1.55 -10.55 4.40
N VAL A 15 -2.47 -10.64 3.44
CA VAL A 15 -2.33 -10.04 2.11
C VAL A 15 -3.49 -9.08 1.89
N ARG A 16 -3.18 -7.86 1.46
CA ARG A 16 -4.16 -6.87 1.04
C ARG A 16 -3.87 -6.48 -0.41
N ILE A 17 -4.90 -6.52 -1.24
CA ILE A 17 -4.87 -5.99 -2.61
C ILE A 17 -5.62 -4.66 -2.59
N VAL A 18 -4.97 -3.61 -3.07
CA VAL A 18 -5.53 -2.26 -3.15
C VAL A 18 -5.67 -1.90 -4.62
N GLU A 19 -6.89 -1.62 -5.07
CA GLU A 19 -7.16 -1.15 -6.43
C GLU A 19 -7.27 0.37 -6.45
N SER A 20 -6.75 1.01 -7.51
CA SER A 20 -6.74 2.46 -7.70
C SER A 20 -8.13 3.08 -7.61
N ASP A 21 -9.12 2.39 -8.18
CA ASP A 21 -10.47 2.91 -8.32
C ASP A 21 -11.22 2.96 -6.97
N ASN A 22 -10.70 2.22 -5.99
CA ASN A 22 -11.34 2.05 -4.70
C ASN A 22 -10.69 2.88 -3.58
N VAL A 23 -9.60 3.60 -3.87
CA VAL A 23 -8.90 4.43 -2.88
C VAL A 23 -8.65 5.84 -3.41
N ARG A 24 -8.96 6.86 -2.58
CA ARG A 24 -8.81 8.27 -2.93
C ARG A 24 -7.36 8.71 -3.17
N ASN A 25 -6.42 8.13 -2.43
CA ASN A 25 -5.01 8.55 -2.41
C ASN A 25 -4.10 7.41 -2.90
N PHE A 26 -4.45 6.78 -4.03
CA PHE A 26 -3.65 5.67 -4.58
C PHE A 26 -2.23 6.10 -4.97
N SER A 27 -2.04 7.34 -5.45
CA SER A 27 -0.72 7.89 -5.76
C SER A 27 0.23 7.87 -4.56
N SER A 28 -0.27 8.18 -3.36
CA SER A 28 0.53 8.10 -2.13
C SER A 28 0.96 6.67 -1.79
N LEU A 29 0.17 5.65 -2.18
CA LEU A 29 0.57 4.25 -2.03
C LEU A 29 1.67 3.86 -3.03
N VAL A 30 1.59 4.37 -4.25
CA VAL A 30 2.63 4.17 -5.27
C VAL A 30 3.95 4.79 -4.78
N GLU A 31 3.93 6.06 -4.35
CA GLU A 31 5.11 6.74 -3.80
C GLU A 31 5.69 5.98 -2.60
N TRP A 32 4.83 5.58 -1.65
CA TRP A 32 5.28 4.83 -0.48
C TRP A 32 5.89 3.47 -0.85
N MET A 33 5.34 2.78 -1.85
CA MET A 33 5.91 1.54 -2.38
C MET A 33 7.29 1.77 -3.02
N GLU A 34 7.45 2.81 -3.83
CA GLU A 34 8.73 3.18 -4.45
C GLU A 34 9.80 3.48 -3.39
N MET A 35 9.44 4.24 -2.36
CA MET A 35 10.30 4.53 -1.21
C MET A 35 10.66 3.24 -0.45
N PHE A 36 9.69 2.33 -0.24
CA PHE A 36 9.92 1.05 0.45
C PHE A 36 10.90 0.17 -0.29
N ASN A 37 10.73 0.05 -1.61
CA ASN A 37 11.58 -0.76 -2.46
C ASN A 37 12.98 -0.14 -2.66
N SER A 38 13.11 1.18 -2.51
CA SER A 38 14.39 1.89 -2.60
C SER A 38 15.16 1.93 -1.26
N GLY A 39 14.57 1.44 -0.17
CA GLY A 39 15.18 1.46 1.16
C GLY A 39 15.21 2.85 1.82
N GLU A 40 14.35 3.77 1.37
CA GLU A 40 14.24 5.12 1.92
C GLU A 40 13.52 5.16 3.28
N SER A 41 13.60 6.31 3.95
CA SER A 41 12.86 6.53 5.20
C SER A 41 11.37 6.72 4.91
N LEU A 42 10.56 5.77 5.38
CA LEU A 42 9.10 5.79 5.21
C LEU A 42 8.38 6.46 6.38
N TYR A 43 7.32 7.18 6.06
CA TYR A 43 6.33 7.69 7.01
C TYR A 43 5.18 6.68 7.20
N LEU A 44 4.36 6.88 8.24
CA LEU A 44 3.11 6.13 8.41
C LEU A 44 2.11 6.58 7.34
N LEU A 45 1.81 5.71 6.37
CA LEU A 45 0.85 6.04 5.32
C LEU A 45 -0.56 5.72 5.81
N THR A 46 -1.46 6.71 5.80
CA THR A 46 -2.89 6.50 6.07
C THR A 46 -3.71 6.79 4.83
N MET A 47 -4.52 5.82 4.42
CA MET A 47 -5.36 5.86 3.23
C MET A 47 -6.81 5.66 3.60
N SER A 48 -7.73 6.15 2.77
CA SER A 48 -9.16 5.91 2.91
C SER A 48 -9.79 5.65 1.55
N GLY A 49 -10.77 4.75 1.51
CA GLY A 49 -11.30 4.22 0.27
C GLY A 49 -12.58 3.45 0.49
N ARG A 50 -13.35 3.25 -0.60
CA ARG A 50 -14.64 2.57 -0.57
C ARG A 50 -14.49 1.12 -0.11
N ASP A 51 -13.46 0.43 -0.59
CA ASP A 51 -13.18 -0.97 -0.27
C ASP A 51 -12.44 -1.17 1.06
N LEU A 52 -11.93 -0.09 1.65
CA LEU A 52 -11.21 -0.17 2.91
C LEU A 52 -12.15 -0.25 4.11
N GLY A 53 -13.45 0.05 3.93
CA GLY A 53 -14.46 0.09 4.99
C GLY A 53 -14.29 1.24 6.00
N SER A 54 -13.06 1.71 6.18
CA SER A 54 -12.61 2.83 7.02
C SER A 54 -11.27 3.39 6.51
N SER A 55 -10.59 4.20 7.32
CA SER A 55 -9.16 4.48 7.12
C SER A 55 -8.34 3.21 7.34
N PHE A 56 -7.28 3.06 6.56
CA PHE A 56 -6.28 1.99 6.62
C PHE A 56 -4.90 2.63 6.74
N SER A 57 -4.12 2.21 7.72
CA SER A 57 -2.76 2.71 7.93
C SER A 57 -1.73 1.62 7.68
N ILE A 58 -0.62 1.97 7.04
CA ILE A 58 0.50 1.10 6.68
C ILE A 58 1.75 1.63 7.37
N ASP A 59 2.38 0.73 8.12
CA ASP A 59 3.68 0.93 8.75
C ASP A 59 4.69 -0.01 8.11
N LYS A 60 5.87 0.52 7.75
CA LYS A 60 6.98 -0.25 7.15
C LYS A 60 7.38 -1.43 8.03
N ASP A 61 7.30 -1.28 9.34
CA ASP A 61 7.74 -2.29 10.30
C ASP A 61 6.81 -3.52 10.30
N ASN A 62 5.61 -3.39 9.72
CA ASN A 62 4.64 -4.47 9.57
C ASN A 62 4.56 -5.03 8.14
N VAL A 63 5.15 -4.35 7.16
CA VAL A 63 5.16 -4.79 5.75
C VAL A 63 6.34 -5.73 5.50
N LYS A 64 6.07 -6.80 4.75
CA LYS A 64 7.06 -7.78 4.27
C LYS A 64 7.44 -7.52 2.81
N SER A 65 6.46 -7.23 1.96
CA SER A 65 6.68 -6.83 0.56
C SER A 65 5.49 -6.01 0.04
N ILE A 66 5.74 -5.18 -0.98
CA ILE A 66 4.72 -4.38 -1.64
C ILE A 66 5.08 -4.19 -3.12
N ASP A 67 4.16 -4.60 -4.01
CA ASP A 67 4.44 -4.70 -5.44
C ASP A 67 3.18 -4.43 -6.28
N PHE A 68 3.37 -3.95 -7.51
CA PHE A 68 2.30 -3.93 -8.52
C PHE A 68 1.92 -5.37 -8.92
N VAL A 69 0.63 -5.58 -9.21
CA VAL A 69 0.06 -6.87 -9.64
C VAL A 69 -0.93 -6.73 -10.79
#